data_AF-A0AA48M6M3-F1
#
_entry.id   AF-A0AA48M6M3-F1
#
_cell.length_a   1.000
_cell.length_b   1.000
_cell.length_c   1.000
_cell.angle_alpha   90.00
_cell.angle_beta   90.00
_cell.angle_gamma   90.00
#
_symmetry.space_group_name_H-M   'P 1'
#
loop_
_entity.id
_entity.type
_entity.pdbx_description
1 polymer ?
#
loop_
_entity_poly.entity_id
_entity_poly.type
_entity_poly.pdbx_seq_one_letter_code
_entity_poly.pdbx_strand_id
1 'polypeptide(L)'
;MEETLEQKVERLECYIDLLRDFAVDQHTFLLNNWFISQRLAPEQIRKIQKALFTFNRKIKLAEQNGEEIPSFGQFCNEIIPLMKPCPNPVNKDVVMQMLRCACNLGYPYLKKYYLDQGTSLNEGD
;
A
#
# COMPACT_ATOMS: atom_id res chain seq x y z
N MET A 1 -3.04 -21.63 8.76
CA MET A 1 -4.49 -21.61 9.02
C MET A 1 -5.16 -21.67 7.66
N GLU A 2 -5.99 -22.68 7.43
CA GLU A 2 -6.65 -22.86 6.14
C GLU A 2 -7.91 -21.98 6.09
N GLU A 3 -8.06 -21.24 4.99
CA GLU A 3 -9.16 -20.29 4.78
C GLU A 3 -10.49 -21.03 4.56
N THR A 4 -11.56 -20.58 5.23
CA THR A 4 -12.91 -21.19 5.08
C THR A 4 -13.53 -20.88 3.71
N LEU A 5 -14.62 -21.58 3.36
CA LEU A 5 -15.32 -21.33 2.10
C LEU A 5 -15.95 -19.92 2.09
N GLU A 6 -16.52 -19.49 3.20
CA GLU A 6 -17.13 -18.17 3.37
C GLU A 6 -16.09 -17.06 3.18
N GLN A 7 -14.91 -17.23 3.79
CA GLN A 7 -13.79 -16.29 3.62
C GLN A 7 -13.29 -16.23 2.17
N LYS A 8 -13.25 -17.38 1.49
CA LYS A 8 -12.91 -17.44 0.05
C LYS A 8 -13.93 -16.68 -0.80
N VAL A 9 -15.23 -16.87 -0.54
CA VAL A 9 -16.30 -16.18 -1.26
C VAL A 9 -16.22 -14.67 -1.03
N GLU A 10 -16.10 -14.23 0.23
CA GLU A 10 -16.00 -12.80 0.58
C GLU A 10 -14.81 -12.12 -0.10
N ARG A 11 -13.66 -12.82 -0.16
CA ARG A 11 -12.47 -12.32 -0.87
C ARG A 11 -12.70 -12.22 -2.38
N LEU A 12 -13.38 -13.19 -2.98
CA LEU A 12 -13.69 -13.18 -4.41
C LEU A 12 -14.69 -12.07 -4.77
N GLU A 13 -15.72 -11.86 -3.95
CA GLU A 13 -16.67 -10.74 -4.11
C GLU A 13 -15.94 -9.40 -4.04
N CYS A 14 -15.07 -9.22 -3.04
CA CYS A 14 -14.22 -8.04 -2.94
C CYS A 14 -13.34 -7.86 -4.19
N TYR A 15 -12.74 -8.92 -4.73
CA TYR A 15 -11.93 -8.82 -5.94
C TYR A 15 -12.76 -8.44 -7.17
N ILE A 16 -13.98 -8.97 -7.30
CA ILE A 16 -14.89 -8.60 -8.37
C ILE A 16 -15.20 -7.09 -8.30
N ASP A 17 -15.45 -6.56 -7.11
CA ASP A 17 -15.66 -5.13 -6.91
C ASP A 17 -14.43 -4.30 -7.28
N LEU A 18 -13.24 -4.71 -6.81
CA LEU A 18 -11.97 -4.05 -7.14
C LEU A 18 -11.64 -4.07 -8.64
N LEU A 19 -12.02 -5.14 -9.35
CA LEU A 19 -11.85 -5.27 -10.80
C LEU A 19 -12.88 -4.44 -11.58
N ARG A 20 -14.06 -4.17 -11.02
CA ARG A 20 -15.10 -3.34 -11.66
C ARG A 20 -14.61 -1.90 -11.83
N ASP A 21 -13.76 -1.42 -10.93
CA ASP A 21 -13.12 -0.10 -11.00
C ASP A 21 -12.11 0.03 -12.17
N PHE A 22 -11.71 -1.07 -12.81
CA PHE A 22 -10.83 -1.05 -13.99
C PHE A 22 -11.37 -0.20 -15.13
N ALA A 23 -12.69 -0.21 -15.34
CA ALA A 23 -13.33 0.53 -16.42
C ALA A 23 -13.34 2.06 -16.18
N VAL A 24 -13.01 2.50 -14.95
CA VAL A 24 -13.17 3.88 -14.50
C VAL A 24 -11.82 4.60 -14.35
N ASP A 25 -10.78 3.93 -13.85
CA ASP A 25 -9.44 4.50 -13.71
C ASP A 25 -8.32 3.44 -13.72
N GLN A 26 -7.46 3.49 -14.76
CA GLN A 26 -6.32 2.60 -14.92
C GLN A 26 -5.29 2.73 -13.79
N HIS A 27 -5.18 3.90 -13.17
CA HIS A 27 -4.24 4.11 -12.07
C HIS A 27 -4.74 3.47 -10.77
N THR A 28 -6.04 3.59 -10.47
CA THR A 28 -6.70 2.86 -9.39
C THR A 28 -6.57 1.35 -9.55
N PHE A 29 -6.64 0.87 -10.78
CA PHE A 29 -6.48 -0.55 -11.06
C PHE A 29 -5.12 -1.13 -10.67
N LEU A 30 -4.03 -0.36 -10.74
CA LEU A 30 -2.69 -0.90 -10.43
C LEU A 30 -2.57 -1.35 -8.97
N LEU A 31 -3.10 -0.57 -8.03
CA LEU A 31 -3.09 -0.95 -6.62
C LEU A 31 -4.07 -2.11 -6.33
N ASN A 32 -5.25 -2.08 -6.95
CA ASN A 32 -6.25 -3.14 -6.84
C ASN A 32 -5.71 -4.49 -7.34
N ASN A 33 -5.10 -4.49 -8.53
CA ASN A 33 -4.44 -5.66 -9.10
C ASN A 33 -3.29 -6.16 -8.21
N TRP A 34 -2.54 -5.23 -7.60
CA TRP A 34 -1.50 -5.58 -6.63
C TRP A 34 -2.09 -6.30 -5.41
N PHE A 35 -3.17 -5.81 -4.81
CA PHE A 35 -3.84 -6.49 -3.68
C PHE A 35 -4.30 -7.90 -4.03
N ILE A 36 -4.88 -8.08 -5.21
CA ILE A 36 -5.31 -9.39 -5.73
C ILE A 36 -4.11 -10.32 -5.88
N SER A 37 -2.98 -9.84 -6.43
CA SER A 37 -1.75 -10.63 -6.62
C SER A 37 -1.17 -11.15 -5.31
N GLN A 38 -1.33 -10.38 -4.22
CA GLN A 38 -0.86 -10.74 -2.88
C GLN A 38 -1.88 -11.59 -2.10
N ARG A 39 -3.03 -11.88 -2.71
CA ARG A 39 -4.13 -12.65 -2.12
C ARG A 39 -4.66 -12.08 -0.80
N LEU A 40 -4.68 -10.75 -0.67
CA LEU A 40 -5.10 -10.09 0.57
C LEU A 40 -6.60 -10.23 0.82
N ALA A 41 -6.95 -10.44 2.07
CA ALA A 41 -8.34 -10.43 2.54
C ALA A 41 -8.93 -9.02 2.52
N PRO A 42 -10.27 -8.88 2.43
CA PRO A 42 -10.94 -7.58 2.38
C PRO A 42 -10.57 -6.65 3.54
N GLU A 43 -10.48 -7.19 4.76
CA GLU A 43 -10.07 -6.43 5.95
C GLU A 43 -8.63 -5.92 5.88
N GLN A 44 -7.71 -6.66 5.26
CA GLN A 44 -6.33 -6.23 5.07
C GLN A 44 -6.26 -5.08 4.07
N ILE A 45 -7.00 -5.18 2.97
CA ILE A 45 -7.09 -4.14 1.93
C ILE A 45 -7.60 -2.84 2.56
N ARG A 46 -8.71 -2.89 3.30
CA ARG A 46 -9.27 -1.72 4.01
C ARG A 46 -8.28 -1.09 4.98
N LYS A 47 -7.57 -1.89 5.77
CA LYS A 47 -6.57 -1.41 6.73
C LYS A 47 -5.38 -0.75 6.02
N ILE A 48 -4.89 -1.32 4.93
CA ILE A 48 -3.78 -0.78 4.16
C ILE A 48 -4.17 0.55 3.49
N GLN A 49 -5.34 0.62 2.84
CA GLN A 49 -5.84 1.86 2.23
C GLN A 49 -5.97 2.98 3.27
N LYS A 50 -6.50 2.66 4.46
CA LYS A 50 -6.58 3.61 5.57
C LYS A 50 -5.19 4.05 6.04
N ALA A 51 -4.24 3.12 6.16
CA ALA A 51 -2.87 3.44 6.56
C ALA A 51 -2.17 4.35 5.55
N LEU A 52 -2.30 4.09 4.24
CA LEU A 52 -1.78 4.95 3.17
C LEU A 52 -2.31 6.38 3.28
N PHE A 53 -3.62 6.53 3.46
CA PHE A 53 -4.24 7.84 3.65
C PHE A 53 -3.72 8.56 4.91
N THR A 54 -3.69 7.86 6.05
CA THR A 54 -3.22 8.42 7.32
C THR A 54 -1.75 8.84 7.25
N PHE A 55 -0.87 8.02 6.66
CA PHE A 55 0.54 8.37 6.51
C PHE A 55 0.76 9.55 5.57
N ASN A 56 0.08 9.58 4.42
CA ASN A 56 0.18 10.72 3.50
C ASN A 56 -0.24 12.03 4.19
N ARG A 57 -1.30 11.99 5.02
CA ARG A 57 -1.72 13.13 5.84
C ARG A 57 -0.70 13.48 6.93
N LYS A 58 -0.11 12.48 7.60
CA LYS A 58 0.91 12.67 8.64
C LYS A 58 2.14 13.38 8.07
N ILE A 59 2.64 12.95 6.92
CA ILE A 59 3.78 13.58 6.23
C ILE A 59 3.44 15.02 5.84
N LYS A 60 2.24 15.26 5.29
CA LYS A 60 1.78 16.60 4.96
C LYS A 60 1.82 17.53 6.18
N LEU A 61 1.28 17.09 7.32
CA LEU A 61 1.27 17.89 8.54
C LEU A 61 2.67 18.14 9.08
N ALA A 62 3.52 17.11 9.09
CA ALA A 62 4.90 17.24 9.54
C ALA A 62 5.69 18.24 8.67
N GLU A 63 5.52 18.20 7.34
CA GLU A 63 6.12 19.18 6.42
C GLU A 63 5.61 20.60 6.68
N GLN A 64 4.31 20.78 6.92
CA GLN A 64 3.71 22.10 7.20
C GLN A 64 4.15 22.69 8.55
N ASN A 65 4.39 21.83 9.55
CA ASN A 65 4.78 22.23 10.89
C ASN A 65 6.31 22.30 11.08
N GLY A 66 7.10 21.88 10.09
CA GLY A 66 8.55 21.74 10.23
C GLY A 66 8.97 20.63 11.20
N GLU A 67 8.12 19.61 11.37
CA GLU A 67 8.40 18.44 12.20
C GLU A 67 9.17 17.37 11.39
N GLU A 68 9.71 16.39 12.11
CA GLU A 68 10.41 15.26 11.49
C GLU A 68 9.45 14.41 10.64
N ILE A 69 9.82 14.20 9.37
CA ILE A 69 9.07 13.34 8.45
C ILE A 69 9.31 11.88 8.83
N PRO A 70 8.25 11.05 9.00
CA PRO A 70 8.41 9.64 9.31
C PRO A 70 9.25 8.93 8.26
N SER A 71 10.21 8.11 8.68
CA SER A 71 11.08 7.39 7.74
C SER A 71 10.33 6.26 7.02
N PHE A 72 10.84 5.85 5.85
CA PHE A 72 10.29 4.69 5.14
C PHE A 72 10.34 3.40 5.98
N GLY A 73 11.32 3.28 6.89
CA GLY A 73 11.40 2.17 7.84
C GLY A 73 10.22 2.15 8.82
N GLN A 74 9.82 3.31 9.36
CA GLN A 74 8.63 3.43 10.21
C GLN A 74 7.36 3.09 9.44
N PHE A 75 7.24 3.56 8.19
CA PHE A 75 6.13 3.19 7.31
C PHE A 75 6.06 1.67 7.08
N CYS A 76 7.17 1.02 6.78
CA CYS A 76 7.22 -0.44 6.61
C CYS A 76 6.80 -1.18 7.88
N ASN A 77 7.24 -0.73 9.06
CA ASN A 77 6.90 -1.36 10.33
C ASN A 77 5.39 -1.33 10.63
N GLU A 78 4.68 -0.31 10.14
CA GLU A 78 3.21 -0.22 10.28
C GLU A 78 2.46 -1.01 9.19
N ILE A 79 2.98 -1.06 7.96
CA ILE A 79 2.30 -1.70 6.83
C ILE A 79 2.49 -3.23 6.80
N ILE A 80 3.69 -3.73 7.07
CA ILE A 80 4.00 -5.16 6.98
C ILE A 80 3.07 -6.02 7.86
N PRO A 81 2.75 -5.64 9.11
CA PRO A 81 1.80 -6.38 9.93
C PRO A 81 0.39 -6.44 9.34
N LEU A 82 -0.05 -5.40 8.62
CA LEU A 82 -1.40 -5.35 8.02
C LEU A 82 -1.56 -6.30 6.83
N MET A 83 -0.45 -6.63 6.17
CA MET A 83 -0.41 -7.61 5.08
C MET A 83 -0.47 -9.05 5.59
N LYS A 84 -0.21 -9.30 6.87
CA LYS A 84 -0.23 -10.65 7.44
C LYS A 84 -1.62 -11.01 7.99
N PRO A 85 -2.03 -12.29 7.91
CA PRO A 85 -1.37 -13.37 7.17
C PRO A 85 -1.54 -13.20 5.66
N CYS A 86 -0.50 -13.49 4.89
CA CYS A 86 -0.57 -13.62 3.44
C CYS A 86 0.33 -14.78 2.98
N PRO A 87 0.03 -15.39 1.82
CA PRO A 87 0.77 -16.54 1.33
C PRO A 87 2.19 -16.19 0.85
N ASN A 88 2.42 -14.93 0.47
CA ASN A 88 3.70 -14.47 -0.03
C ASN A 88 4.55 -13.87 1.11
N PRO A 89 5.89 -13.97 1.05
CA PRO A 89 6.77 -13.26 1.97
C PRO A 89 6.55 -11.74 1.90
N VAL A 90 6.47 -11.07 3.06
CA VAL A 90 6.33 -9.61 3.14
C VAL A 90 7.62 -9.02 3.69
N ASN A 91 8.23 -8.13 2.91
CA ASN A 91 9.43 -7.37 3.27
C ASN A 91 9.31 -5.92 2.77
N LYS A 92 10.36 -5.11 2.97
CA LYS A 92 10.39 -3.71 2.55
C LYS A 92 10.24 -3.53 1.04
N ASP A 93 10.76 -4.46 0.24
CA ASP A 93 10.67 -4.41 -1.23
C ASP A 93 9.23 -4.61 -1.70
N VAL A 94 8.50 -5.53 -1.08
CA VAL A 94 7.07 -5.75 -1.34
C VAL A 94 6.24 -4.51 -0.99
N VAL A 95 6.57 -3.84 0.13
CA VAL A 95 5.94 -2.56 0.50
C VAL A 95 6.29 -1.45 -0.50
N MET A 96 7.53 -1.41 -1.00
CA MET A 96 7.96 -0.46 -2.02
C MET A 96 7.21 -0.67 -3.34
N GLN A 97 7.00 -1.92 -3.77
CA GLN A 97 6.20 -2.25 -4.95
C GLN A 97 4.75 -1.79 -4.80
N MET A 98 4.13 -2.09 -3.65
CA MET A 98 2.79 -1.58 -3.34
C MET A 98 2.75 -0.05 -3.41
N LEU A 99 3.74 0.61 -2.83
CA LEU A 99 3.79 2.07 -2.79
C LEU A 99 3.88 2.68 -4.19
N ARG A 100 4.67 2.08 -5.09
CA ARG A 100 4.73 2.49 -6.51
C ARG A 100 3.39 2.36 -7.21
N CYS A 101 2.61 1.32 -6.91
CA CYS A 101 1.24 1.18 -7.40
C CYS A 101 0.30 2.25 -6.79
N ALA A 102 0.45 2.53 -5.50
CA ALA A 102 -0.40 3.45 -4.76
C ALA A 102 -0.15 4.92 -5.11
N CYS A 103 1.07 5.35 -5.42
CA CYS A 103 1.37 6.77 -5.62
C CYS A 103 0.67 7.42 -6.83
N ASN A 104 0.09 6.62 -7.73
CA ASN A 104 -0.76 7.12 -8.81
C ASN A 104 -2.19 7.49 -8.35
N LEU A 105 -2.56 7.16 -7.10
CA LEU A 105 -3.90 7.36 -6.51
C LEU A 105 -4.04 8.67 -5.71
N GLY A 106 -3.15 9.64 -5.88
CA GLY A 106 -3.24 10.90 -5.16
C GLY A 106 -2.63 10.87 -3.75
N TYR A 107 -1.52 10.14 -3.58
CA TYR A 107 -0.66 10.24 -2.39
C TYR A 107 0.65 11.00 -2.69
N PRO A 108 0.59 12.33 -2.96
CA PRO A 108 1.75 13.08 -3.43
C PRO A 108 2.87 13.19 -2.39
N TYR A 109 2.55 13.18 -1.09
CA TYR A 109 3.54 13.28 -0.04
C TYR A 109 4.28 11.95 0.15
N LEU A 110 3.56 10.83 0.06
CA LEU A 110 4.19 9.50 0.02
C LEU A 110 5.14 9.38 -1.19
N LYS A 111 4.69 9.84 -2.36
CA LYS A 111 5.52 9.84 -3.58
C LYS A 111 6.79 10.66 -3.38
N LYS A 112 6.63 11.92 -2.97
CA LYS A 112 7.74 12.86 -2.75
C LYS A 112 8.80 12.30 -1.80
N TYR A 113 8.38 11.79 -0.65
CA TYR A 113 9.31 11.43 0.43
C TYR A 113 9.84 10.01 0.37
N TYR A 114 9.13 9.08 -0.25
CA TYR A 114 9.53 7.66 -0.26
C TYR A 114 9.88 7.11 -1.64
N LEU A 115 9.43 7.75 -2.72
CA LEU A 115 9.77 7.32 -4.09
C LEU A 115 10.76 8.28 -4.74
N ASP A 116 10.49 9.58 -4.71
CA ASP A 116 11.28 10.56 -5.47
C ASP A 116 12.64 10.86 -4.78
N GLN A 117 12.67 10.93 -3.44
CA GLN A 117 13.92 11.10 -2.68
C GLN A 117 14.81 9.84 -2.63
N GLY A 118 14.27 8.66 -2.98
CA GLY A 118 15.01 7.40 -3.05
C GLY A 118 15.86 7.23 -4.32
N THR A 119 15.69 8.10 -5.31
CA THR A 119 16.47 8.09 -6.56
C THR A 119 17.84 8.75 -6.43
N SER A 120 18.13 9.40 -5.30
CA SER A 120 19.39 10.12 -5.06
C SER A 120 20.33 9.43 -4.06
N LEU A 121 20.06 8.19 -3.66
CA LEU A 121 20.84 7.46 -2.64
C LEU A 121 21.39 6.09 -3.12
N ASN A 122 21.43 5.84 -4.43
CA ASN A 122 22.08 4.67 -5.03
C ASN A 122 23.26 5.04 -5.95
N GLU A 123 24.01 6.09 -5.59
CA GLU A 123 25.39 6.28 -6.04
C GLU A 123 26.26 6.53 -4.80
N GLY A 124 26.83 5.45 -4.24
CA GLY A 124 27.82 5.53 -3.17
C GLY A 124 27.50 4.67 -1.95
N ASP A 125 27.79 3.37 -2.06
CA ASP A 125 28.83 2.69 -1.26
C ASP A 125 28.94 1.21 -1.68
#